data_AF-A0A419QZS4-F1
#
_entry.id   AF-A0A419QZS4-F1
#
_cell.length_a   1.000
_cell.length_b   1.000
_cell.length_c   1.000
_cell.angle_alpha   90.00
_cell.angle_beta   90.00
_cell.angle_gamma   90.00
#
_symmetry.space_group_name_H-M   'P 1'
#
loop_
_entity.id
_entity.type
_entity.pdbx_description
1 polymer ?
#
loop_
_entity_poly.entity_id
_entity_poly.type
_entity_poly.pdbx_seq_one_letter_code
_entity_poly.pdbx_strand_id
1 'polypeptide(L)'
;MAYPYNSTVAEAIKRAGLPKSHRVHWSDNRKADVVRAVREEVISFDEASERYLLSRTEFREWEERFGEAAKATETRETADA
;
A
#
# COMPACT_ATOMS: atom_id res chain seq x y z
N MET A 1 14.86 -2.46 3.34
CA MET A 1 14.37 -3.69 2.69
C MET A 1 15.31 -4.02 1.54
N ALA A 2 15.84 -5.25 1.44
CA ALA A 2 16.63 -5.66 0.28
C ALA A 2 15.75 -6.55 -0.61
N TYR A 3 15.24 -5.99 -1.70
CA TYR A 3 14.54 -6.79 -2.70
C TYR A 3 15.56 -7.62 -3.50
N PRO A 4 15.23 -8.86 -3.89
CA PRO A 4 16.09 -9.60 -4.79
C PRO A 4 16.21 -8.83 -6.12
N TYR A 5 17.35 -8.95 -6.82
CA TYR A 5 17.66 -8.18 -8.05
C TYR A 5 16.56 -8.27 -9.14
N ASN A 6 15.78 -9.34 -9.13
CA ASN A 6 14.66 -9.59 -10.05
C ASN A 6 13.29 -9.13 -9.52
N SER A 7 13.21 -8.51 -8.33
CA SER A 7 11.97 -7.91 -7.82
C SER A 7 12.18 -6.46 -7.48
N THR A 8 11.29 -5.63 -8.00
CA THR A 8 11.31 -4.18 -7.74
C THR A 8 10.13 -3.79 -6.88
N VAL A 9 10.24 -2.64 -6.21
CA VAL A 9 9.11 -2.00 -5.51
C VAL A 9 7.91 -1.83 -6.45
N ALA A 10 8.11 -1.68 -7.76
CA ALA A 10 7.00 -1.59 -8.72
C ALA A 10 6.22 -2.92 -8.83
N GLU A 11 6.89 -4.06 -8.72
CA GLU A 11 6.22 -5.36 -8.69
C GLU A 11 5.52 -5.63 -7.36
N ALA A 12 6.13 -5.26 -6.23
CA ALA A 12 5.49 -5.35 -4.92
C ALA A 12 4.19 -4.54 -4.88
N ILE A 13 4.22 -3.31 -5.40
CA ILE A 13 3.04 -2.45 -5.56
C ILE A 13 2.00 -3.09 -6.48
N LYS A 14 2.42 -3.68 -7.60
CA LYS A 14 1.49 -4.38 -8.50
C LYS A 14 0.81 -5.56 -7.82
N ARG A 15 1.54 -6.35 -7.03
CA ARG A 15 1.01 -7.49 -6.27
C ARG A 15 0.06 -7.06 -5.16
N ALA A 16 0.29 -5.90 -4.56
CA ALA A 16 -0.56 -5.33 -3.50
C ALA A 16 -1.75 -4.53 -4.04
N GLY A 17 -1.98 -4.49 -5.36
CA GLY A 17 -3.07 -3.71 -5.98
C GLY A 17 -2.89 -2.19 -5.86
N LEU A 18 -1.70 -1.73 -5.52
CA LEU A 18 -1.42 -0.34 -5.21
C LEU A 18 -1.33 0.55 -6.47
N PRO A 19 -1.73 1.83 -6.36
CA PRO A 19 -1.60 2.76 -7.46
C PRO A 19 -0.14 2.97 -7.85
N LYS A 20 0.16 2.93 -9.15
CA LYS A 20 1.53 3.11 -9.68
C LYS A 20 2.08 4.53 -9.52
N SER A 21 1.23 5.52 -9.26
CA SER A 21 1.59 6.93 -9.19
C SER A 21 0.81 7.64 -8.09
N HIS A 22 1.41 8.70 -7.53
CA HIS A 22 0.78 9.61 -6.57
C HIS A 22 -0.39 10.42 -7.14
N ARG A 23 -0.47 10.60 -8.47
CA ARG A 23 -1.55 11.34 -9.14
C ARG A 23 -2.79 10.48 -9.31
N VAL A 24 -3.35 10.05 -8.19
CA VAL A 24 -4.57 9.23 -8.16
C VAL A 24 -5.58 9.82 -7.20
N HIS A 25 -6.85 9.54 -7.46
CA HIS A 25 -7.89 9.83 -6.49
C HIS A 25 -7.73 8.91 -5.29
N TRP A 26 -7.36 9.48 -4.14
CA TRP A 26 -7.17 8.75 -2.89
C TRP A 26 -8.52 8.44 -2.23
N SER A 27 -9.16 7.37 -2.69
CA SER A 27 -10.30 6.79 -1.99
C SER A 27 -9.87 6.09 -0.70
N ASP A 28 -10.81 5.95 0.23
CA ASP A 28 -10.59 5.28 1.52
C ASP A 28 -10.02 3.86 1.35
N ASN A 29 -10.49 3.13 0.32
CA ASN A 29 -9.97 1.81 -0.01
C ASN A 29 -8.49 1.83 -0.41
N ARG A 30 -8.07 2.80 -1.24
CA ARG A 30 -6.65 2.92 -1.67
C ARG A 30 -5.72 3.31 -0.53
N LYS A 31 -6.21 4.15 0.40
CA LYS A 31 -5.48 4.49 1.62
C LYS A 31 -5.31 3.26 2.50
N ALA A 32 -6.38 2.46 2.66
CA ALA A 32 -6.34 1.19 3.37
C ALA A 32 -5.34 0.20 2.75
N ASP A 33 -5.33 0.08 1.42
CA ASP A 33 -4.40 -0.81 0.72
C ASP A 33 -2.93 -0.40 0.94
N VAL A 34 -2.62 0.92 0.92
CA VAL A 34 -1.25 1.42 1.22
C VAL A 34 -0.86 1.10 2.66
N VAL A 35 -1.76 1.35 3.62
CA VAL A 35 -1.55 1.02 5.03
C VAL A 35 -1.28 -0.48 5.21
N ARG A 36 -2.08 -1.33 4.56
CA ARG A 36 -1.90 -2.78 4.59
C ARG A 36 -0.54 -3.19 4.04
N ALA A 37 -0.19 -2.72 2.85
CA ALA A 37 1.07 -3.08 2.19
C ALA A 37 2.31 -2.68 3.00
N VAL A 38 2.24 -1.55 3.73
CA VAL A 38 3.33 -1.13 4.63
C VAL A 38 3.35 -1.98 5.90
N ARG A 39 2.19 -2.35 6.45
CA ARG A 39 2.09 -3.21 7.65
C ARG A 39 2.49 -4.66 7.41
N GLU A 40 2.20 -5.17 6.22
CA GLU A 40 2.57 -6.52 5.76
C GLU A 40 4.02 -6.58 5.24
N GLU A 41 4.76 -5.48 5.35
CA GLU A 41 6.14 -5.35 4.86
C GLU A 41 6.29 -5.66 3.36
N VAL A 42 5.21 -5.50 2.58
CA VAL A 42 5.25 -5.62 1.11
C VAL A 42 6.04 -4.47 0.51
N ILE A 43 5.88 -3.27 1.08
CA ILE A 43 6.70 -2.10 0.80
C ILE A 43 7.12 -1.42 2.10
N SER A 44 8.26 -0.73 2.08
CA SER A 44 8.72 0.06 3.22
C SER A 44 7.92 1.37 3.32
N PHE A 45 7.77 1.90 4.54
CA PHE A 45 7.19 3.25 4.72
C PHE A 45 7.96 4.31 3.93
N ASP A 46 9.29 4.23 3.91
CA ASP A 46 10.16 5.16 3.18
C ASP A 46 9.84 5.16 1.68
N GLU A 47 9.63 3.98 1.10
CA GLU A 47 9.29 3.81 -0.32
C GLU A 47 7.87 4.30 -0.62
N ALA A 48 6.93 4.09 0.29
CA ALA A 48 5.59 4.65 0.20
C ALA A 48 5.61 6.18 0.30
N SER A 49 6.40 6.72 1.23
CA SER A 49 6.61 8.16 1.43
C SER A 49 7.22 8.81 0.19
N GLU A 50 8.29 8.24 -0.38
CA GLU A 50 8.92 8.73 -1.60
C GLU A 50 7.97 8.68 -2.82
N ARG A 51 7.21 7.58 -2.98
CA ARG A 51 6.34 7.42 -4.15
C ARG A 51 5.06 8.23 -4.09
N TYR A 52 4.47 8.35 -2.91
CA TYR A 52 3.16 8.98 -2.71
C TYR A 52 3.25 10.36 -2.06
N LEU A 53 4.45 10.82 -1.73
CA LEU A 53 4.73 12.09 -1.08
C LEU A 53 3.96 12.24 0.24
N LEU A 54 3.91 11.14 1.00
CA LEU A 54 3.18 11.06 2.27
C LEU A 54 4.10 11.38 3.42
N SER A 55 3.67 12.23 4.34
CA SER A 55 4.37 12.39 5.61
C SER A 55 4.07 11.23 6.57
N ARG A 56 4.95 11.04 7.55
CA ARG A 56 4.74 10.04 8.62
C ARG A 56 3.47 10.31 9.42
N THR A 57 3.11 11.59 9.60
CA THR A 57 1.88 11.99 10.28
C THR A 57 0.65 11.60 9.46
N GLU A 58 0.63 11.90 8.16
CA GLU A 58 -0.47 11.51 7.27
C GLU A 58 -0.66 10.00 7.23
N PHE A 59 0.44 9.24 7.16
CA PHE A 59 0.37 7.78 7.17
C PHE A 59 -0.22 7.26 8.49
N ARG A 60 0.15 7.85 9.62
CA ARG A 60 -0.41 7.50 10.93
C ARG A 60 -1.92 7.77 11.00
N GLU A 61 -2.37 8.90 10.47
CA GLU A 61 -3.81 9.20 10.37
C GLU A 61 -4.54 8.16 9.51
N TRP A 62 -3.90 7.68 8.45
CA TRP A 62 -4.46 6.62 7.61
C TRP A 62 -4.47 5.28 8.35
N GLU A 63 -3.43 4.95 9.10
CA GLU A 63 -3.41 3.75 9.95
C GLU A 63 -4.52 3.75 10.99
N GLU A 64 -4.74 4.88 11.66
CA GLU A 64 -5.78 5.01 12.69
C GLU A 64 -7.18 4.94 12.09
N ARG A 65 -7.39 5.48 10.88
CA ARG A 65 -8.71 5.49 10.21
C ARG A 65 -9.03 4.24 9.41
N PHE A 66 -8.03 3.64 8.78
CA PHE A 66 -8.21 2.58 7.78
C PHE A 66 -7.52 1.27 8.15
N GLY A 67 -6.79 1.21 9.27
CA GLY A 67 -6.13 -0.01 9.74
C GLY A 67 -7.10 -1.18 10.01
N GLU A 68 -8.37 -0.89 10.33
CA GLU A 68 -9.42 -1.91 10.47
C GLU A 68 -10.07 -2.27 9.11
N ALA A 69 -10.28 -1.28 8.23
CA ALA A 69 -10.81 -1.51 6.88
C ALA A 69 -9.86 -2.33 6.00
N ALA A 70 -8.54 -2.17 6.20
CA ALA A 70 -7.49 -2.95 5.56
C ALA A 70 -7.63 -4.47 5.79
N LYS A 71 -8.22 -4.88 6.92
CA LYS A 71 -8.46 -6.31 7.21
C LYS A 71 -9.61 -6.90 6.39
N ALA A 72 -10.51 -6.06 5.88
CA ALA A 72 -11.72 -6.52 5.17
C ALA A 72 -11.49 -6.74 3.67
N THR A 73 -10.43 -6.17 3.08
CA THR A 73 -10.14 -6.28 1.64
C THR A 73 -9.39 -7.55 1.24
N GLU A 74 -8.88 -8.34 2.19
CA GLU A 74 -8.23 -9.65 1.92
C GLU A 74 -9.20 -10.64 1.22
N THR A 75 -10.52 -10.43 1.33
CA THR A 75 -11.53 -11.34 0.77
C THR A 75 -11.85 -11.09 -0.72
N ARG A 76 -11.31 -10.05 -1.39
CA ARG A 76 -11.77 -9.68 -2.74
C ARG A 76 -10.92 -10.15 -3.93
N GLU A 77 -9.76 -10.77 -3.73
CA GLU A 77 -8.81 -11.05 -4.83
C GLU A 77 -8.46 -12.54 -5.05
N THR A 78 -9.35 -13.47 -4.68
CA THR A 78 -9.25 -14.90 -5.08
C THR A 78 -10.30 -15.33 -6.11
N ALA A 79 -10.97 -14.39 -6.79
CA ALA A 79 -12.00 -14.69 -7.79
C ALA A 79 -11.67 -14.10 -9.17
N ASP A 80 -10.55 -14.55 -9.76
CA ASP A 80 -10.35 -14.56 -11.23
C ASP A 80 -9.37 -15.70 -11.55
N ALA A 81 -9.92 -16.90 -11.73
CA ALA A 81 -9.24 -18.13 -12.17
C ALA A 81 -10.19 -18.92 -13.07
#